data_AF-A0A2D7XSV0-F1
#
_entry.id   AF-A0A2D7XSV0-F1
#
_cell.length_a   1.000
_cell.length_b   1.000
_cell.length_c   1.000
_cell.angle_alpha   90.00
_cell.angle_beta   90.00
_cell.angle_gamma   90.00
#
_symmetry.space_group_name_H-M   'P 1'
#
loop_
_entity.id
_entity.type
_entity.pdbx_description
1 polymer ?
#
loop_
_entity_poly.entity_id
_entity_poly.type
_entity_poly.pdbx_seq_one_letter_code
_entity_poly.pdbx_strand_id
1 'polypeptide(L)'
;MRIHVTTAILAASLGLVGCGGKTDESSASSGSAAAPSNTGGGIAVTKEQKLANTYLAELSSIADAIESVTDEASAQEAAQVIRAAGEKMEAEMEAFGGDMNGPQAMAIFLPRQQEFIQVQTRVSSSMARLAGTNPQLMQTISKEMSNLPMSN
;
A
#
# COMPACT_ATOMS: atom_id res chain seq x y z
N MET A 1 42.21 2.13 20.63
CA MET A 1 41.52 3.01 21.61
C MET A 1 40.02 2.73 21.44
N ARG A 2 39.42 1.76 22.17
CA ARG A 2 38.55 1.95 23.37
C ARG A 2 37.78 3.28 23.31
N ILE A 3 36.45 3.31 23.37
CA ILE A 3 35.61 2.98 24.55
C ILE A 3 34.17 2.58 24.14
N HIS A 4 33.61 1.63 24.88
CA HIS A 4 32.19 1.19 24.92
C HIS A 4 31.32 2.18 25.71
N VAL A 5 30.02 2.35 25.35
CA VAL A 5 28.89 2.51 26.31
C VAL A 5 27.58 2.06 25.59
N THR A 6 27.02 0.87 25.84
CA THR A 6 26.05 0.48 26.89
C THR A 6 24.60 0.97 26.68
N THR A 7 23.75 0.02 26.27
CA THR A 7 22.35 -0.28 26.65
C THR A 7 21.52 0.78 27.41
N ALA A 8 20.32 1.08 26.89
CA ALA A 8 19.11 1.24 27.71
C ALA A 8 17.85 0.96 26.86
N ILE A 9 17.39 -0.29 26.94
CA ILE A 9 16.01 -0.68 26.68
C ILE A 9 15.18 -0.13 27.85
N LEU A 10 14.12 0.63 27.57
CA LEU A 10 13.02 0.75 28.53
C LEU A 10 11.68 0.77 27.82
N ALA A 11 10.87 -0.20 28.22
CA ALA A 11 9.55 -0.51 27.75
C ALA A 11 8.46 0.33 28.47
N ALA A 12 7.27 0.25 27.86
CA ALA A 12 5.94 0.25 28.49
C ALA A 12 5.34 1.58 28.97
N SER A 13 4.19 1.93 28.38
CA SER A 13 2.87 1.96 29.06
C SER A 13 1.80 2.39 28.04
N LEU A 14 1.06 1.44 27.46
CA LEU A 14 -0.34 1.18 27.80
C LEU A 14 -0.99 2.19 28.77
N GLY A 15 -1.97 2.92 28.25
CA GLY A 15 -3.00 3.63 29.02
C GLY A 15 -4.31 3.59 28.25
N LEU A 16 -5.12 2.56 28.50
CA LEU A 16 -6.53 2.47 28.11
C LEU A 16 -7.40 3.40 28.96
N VAL A 17 -8.43 3.96 28.33
CA VAL A 17 -9.79 4.21 28.86
C VAL A 17 -9.93 4.95 30.20
N GLY A 18 -10.37 6.20 30.10
CA GLY A 18 -11.07 6.93 31.17
C GLY A 18 -12.49 7.31 30.73
N CYS A 19 -13.48 6.83 31.48
CA CYS A 19 -14.91 7.08 31.35
C CYS A 19 -15.33 8.24 32.28
N GLY A 20 -16.24 9.11 31.81
CA GLY A 20 -17.24 9.77 32.66
C GLY A 20 -17.01 11.21 33.15
N GLY A 21 -17.90 12.12 32.73
CA GLY A 21 -18.55 13.05 33.67
C GLY A 21 -18.46 14.57 33.42
N LYS A 22 -19.63 15.15 33.12
CA LYS A 22 -20.16 16.51 33.43
C LYS A 22 -19.86 17.73 32.52
N THR A 23 -20.93 18.15 31.81
CA THR A 23 -21.65 19.47 31.81
C THR A 23 -20.83 20.75 31.74
N ASP A 24 -21.16 21.81 30.99
CA ASP A 24 -22.30 22.22 30.15
C ASP A 24 -21.84 23.50 29.40
N GLU A 25 -22.66 23.94 28.44
CA GLU A 25 -22.91 25.37 28.11
C GLU A 25 -22.44 25.94 26.75
N SER A 26 -23.43 25.95 25.83
CA SER A 26 -23.90 27.07 25.00
C SER A 26 -23.01 27.68 23.91
N SER A 27 -23.39 27.42 22.65
CA SER A 27 -24.37 28.29 21.96
C SER A 27 -24.66 27.77 20.55
N ALA A 28 -25.95 27.68 20.24
CA ALA A 28 -26.46 27.33 18.94
C ALA A 28 -26.43 28.51 17.97
N SER A 29 -26.17 28.17 16.71
CA SER A 29 -26.75 28.76 15.50
C SER A 29 -26.27 30.14 15.04
N SER A 30 -25.38 30.14 14.04
CA SER A 30 -25.66 30.81 12.76
C SER A 30 -24.60 30.42 11.72
N GLY A 31 -25.01 29.73 10.65
CA GLY A 31 -24.14 29.46 9.52
C GLY A 31 -24.40 28.15 8.80
N SER A 32 -25.67 27.82 8.53
CA SER A 32 -25.99 26.88 7.45
C SER A 32 -25.69 27.59 6.13
N ALA A 33 -24.41 27.68 5.79
CA ALA A 33 -24.01 27.83 4.40
C ALA A 33 -24.19 26.44 3.79
N ALA A 34 -25.35 26.25 3.14
CA ALA A 34 -25.56 25.12 2.27
C ALA A 34 -24.36 25.05 1.31
N ALA A 35 -23.47 24.09 1.55
CA ALA A 35 -22.44 23.74 0.60
C ALA A 35 -23.17 23.36 -0.70
N PRO A 36 -22.82 23.97 -1.86
CA PRO A 36 -23.43 23.56 -3.11
C PRO A 36 -23.11 22.08 -3.30
N SER A 37 -24.17 21.27 -3.17
CA SER A 37 -24.15 19.87 -3.58
C SER A 37 -24.05 19.86 -5.10
N ASN A 38 -22.83 19.94 -5.62
CA ASN A 38 -22.55 19.62 -7.01
C ASN A 38 -22.53 18.09 -7.14
N THR A 39 -23.73 17.52 -7.13
CA THR A 39 -24.02 16.24 -7.75
C THR A 39 -23.96 16.47 -9.26
N GLY A 40 -22.97 15.89 -9.95
CA GLY A 40 -22.99 15.79 -11.42
C GLY A 40 -21.71 16.12 -12.19
N GLY A 41 -20.54 16.18 -11.57
CA GLY A 41 -19.27 16.22 -12.29
C GLY A 41 -18.51 14.94 -12.04
N GLY A 42 -18.25 14.12 -13.07
CA GLY A 42 -17.23 13.09 -12.96
C GLY A 42 -15.94 13.79 -12.54
N ILE A 43 -15.52 13.62 -11.27
CA ILE A 43 -14.31 14.24 -10.77
C ILE A 43 -13.19 13.63 -11.60
N ALA A 44 -12.65 14.40 -12.54
CA ALA A 44 -11.48 13.99 -13.30
C ALA A 44 -10.40 13.67 -12.26
N VAL A 45 -10.03 12.39 -12.20
CA VAL A 45 -8.97 11.92 -11.31
C VAL A 45 -7.70 12.67 -11.70
N THR A 46 -7.04 13.34 -10.75
CA THR A 46 -5.79 14.04 -11.05
C THR A 46 -4.70 13.03 -11.40
N LYS A 47 -3.61 13.45 -12.07
CA LYS A 47 -2.51 12.53 -12.41
C LYS A 47 -1.92 11.87 -11.17
N GLU A 48 -1.81 12.63 -10.08
CA GLU A 48 -1.36 12.18 -8.76
C GLU A 48 -2.29 11.10 -8.19
N GLN A 49 -3.61 11.37 -8.21
CA GLN A 49 -4.60 10.41 -7.74
C GLN A 49 -4.60 9.15 -8.60
N LYS A 50 -4.44 9.29 -9.92
CA LYS A 50 -4.37 8.16 -10.85
C LYS A 50 -3.14 7.31 -10.54
N LEU A 51 -1.98 7.92 -10.35
CA LEU A 51 -0.75 7.23 -9.96
C LEU A 51 -0.93 6.47 -8.63
N ALA A 52 -1.43 7.14 -7.59
CA ALA A 52 -1.67 6.49 -6.29
C ALA A 52 -2.70 5.35 -6.39
N ASN A 53 -3.75 5.52 -7.19
CA ASN A 53 -4.77 4.51 -7.43
C ASN A 53 -4.19 3.29 -8.15
N THR A 54 -3.40 3.50 -9.21
CA THR A 54 -2.76 2.42 -9.95
C THR A 54 -1.83 1.63 -9.02
N TYR A 55 -0.96 2.29 -8.27
CA TYR A 55 -0.05 1.60 -7.35
C TYR A 55 -0.81 0.77 -6.30
N LEU A 56 -1.88 1.30 -5.70
CA LEU A 56 -2.67 0.54 -4.72
C LEU A 56 -3.42 -0.63 -5.35
N ALA A 57 -3.99 -0.44 -6.55
CA ALA A 57 -4.68 -1.50 -7.26
C ALA A 57 -3.73 -2.64 -7.65
N GLU A 58 -2.56 -2.31 -8.20
CA GLU A 58 -1.59 -3.30 -8.66
C GLU A 58 -0.89 -4.01 -7.48
N LEU A 59 -0.60 -3.31 -6.37
CA LEU A 59 -0.15 -3.96 -5.13
C LEU A 59 -1.21 -4.90 -4.55
N SER A 60 -2.50 -4.55 -4.64
CA SER A 60 -3.58 -5.45 -4.20
C SER A 60 -3.66 -6.67 -5.10
N SER A 61 -3.57 -6.48 -6.42
CA SER A 61 -3.55 -7.58 -7.40
C SER A 61 -2.39 -8.54 -7.15
N ILE A 62 -1.21 -8.02 -6.78
CA ILE A 62 -0.06 -8.83 -6.36
C ILE A 62 -0.39 -9.63 -5.10
N ALA A 63 -0.95 -8.99 -4.07
CA ALA A 63 -1.31 -9.67 -2.83
C ALA A 63 -2.31 -10.80 -3.09
N ASP A 64 -3.38 -10.52 -3.83
CA ASP A 64 -4.43 -11.47 -4.16
C ASP A 64 -3.87 -12.67 -4.96
N ALA A 65 -2.98 -12.40 -5.91
CA ALA A 65 -2.31 -13.44 -6.69
C ALA A 65 -1.49 -14.38 -5.79
N ILE A 66 -0.65 -13.83 -4.90
CA ILE A 66 0.18 -14.63 -3.97
C ILE A 66 -0.70 -15.39 -2.96
N GLU A 67 -1.79 -14.79 -2.49
CA GLU A 67 -2.76 -15.44 -1.60
C GLU A 67 -3.41 -16.66 -2.26
N SER A 68 -3.66 -16.59 -3.57
CA SER A 68 -4.31 -17.65 -4.35
C SER A 68 -3.40 -18.84 -4.72
N VAL A 69 -2.08 -18.73 -4.51
CA VAL A 69 -1.13 -19.79 -4.88
C VAL A 69 -1.33 -21.03 -4.01
N THR A 70 -1.72 -22.14 -4.66
CA THR A 70 -1.91 -23.46 -4.03
C THR A 70 -1.11 -24.57 -4.70
N ASP A 71 -0.62 -24.34 -5.91
CA ASP A 71 0.09 -25.32 -6.74
C ASP A 71 1.02 -24.61 -7.74
N GLU A 72 1.70 -25.39 -8.58
CA GLU A 72 2.65 -24.87 -9.55
C GLU A 72 1.98 -24.01 -10.64
N ALA A 73 0.77 -24.37 -11.10
CA ALA A 73 0.07 -23.60 -12.12
C ALA A 73 -0.34 -22.21 -11.61
N SER A 74 -0.95 -22.14 -10.43
CA SER A 74 -1.29 -20.88 -9.76
C SER A 74 -0.04 -20.05 -9.39
N ALA A 75 1.10 -20.70 -9.10
CA ALA A 75 2.37 -20.01 -8.91
C ALA A 75 2.88 -19.35 -10.21
N GLN A 76 2.75 -20.02 -11.36
CA GLN A 76 3.09 -19.44 -12.67
C GLN A 76 2.16 -18.27 -13.01
N GLU A 77 0.87 -18.40 -12.76
CA GLU A 77 -0.11 -17.32 -12.95
C GLU A 77 0.22 -16.11 -12.06
N ALA A 78 0.55 -16.36 -10.78
CA ALA A 78 0.93 -15.29 -9.86
C ALA A 78 2.18 -14.53 -10.34
N ALA A 79 3.18 -15.23 -10.90
CA ALA A 79 4.34 -14.58 -11.50
C ALA A 79 3.98 -13.66 -12.67
N GLN A 80 3.03 -14.06 -13.53
CA GLN A 80 2.56 -13.24 -14.62
C GLN A 80 1.82 -11.99 -14.13
N VAL A 81 0.98 -12.13 -13.09
CA VAL A 81 0.30 -10.99 -12.45
C VAL A 81 1.30 -10.03 -11.85
N ILE A 82 2.31 -10.52 -11.13
CA ILE A 82 3.36 -9.69 -10.53
C ILE A 82 4.10 -8.88 -11.61
N ARG A 83 4.45 -9.51 -12.72
CA ARG A 83 5.08 -8.81 -13.85
C ARG A 83 4.15 -7.74 -14.43
N ALA A 84 2.93 -8.11 -14.78
CA ALA A 84 1.98 -7.17 -15.41
C ALA A 84 1.67 -5.97 -14.49
N ALA A 85 1.59 -6.21 -13.18
CA ALA A 85 1.47 -5.17 -12.17
C ALA A 85 2.69 -4.24 -12.16
N GLY A 86 3.91 -4.80 -12.22
CA GLY A 86 5.15 -4.04 -12.35
C GLY A 86 5.17 -3.13 -13.59
N GLU A 87 4.86 -3.70 -14.76
CA GLU A 87 4.83 -2.98 -16.05
C GLU A 87 3.82 -1.83 -16.03
N LYS A 88 2.63 -2.03 -15.45
CA LYS A 88 1.62 -0.97 -15.34
C LYS A 88 2.02 0.13 -14.35
N MET A 89 2.64 -0.23 -13.23
CA MET A 89 3.16 0.76 -12.27
C MET A 89 4.25 1.62 -12.90
N GLU A 90 5.16 1.00 -13.67
CA GLU A 90 6.22 1.68 -14.42
C GLU A 90 5.62 2.60 -15.50
N ALA A 91 4.71 2.10 -16.33
CA ALA A 91 4.06 2.90 -17.36
C ALA A 91 3.27 4.10 -16.78
N GLU A 92 2.63 3.92 -15.62
CA GLU A 92 1.95 5.04 -14.95
C GLU A 92 2.94 6.05 -14.36
N MET A 93 4.08 5.59 -13.85
CA MET A 93 5.15 6.48 -13.38
C MET A 93 5.75 7.30 -14.54
N GLU A 94 5.99 6.67 -15.70
CA GLU A 94 6.43 7.37 -16.91
C GLU A 94 5.40 8.40 -17.38
N ALA A 95 4.11 8.02 -17.40
CA ALA A 95 3.02 8.93 -17.75
C ALA A 95 2.86 10.09 -16.75
N PHE A 96 3.25 9.89 -15.50
CA PHE A 96 3.27 10.91 -14.46
C PHE A 96 4.42 11.91 -14.66
N GLY A 97 5.58 11.44 -15.13
CA GLY A 97 6.76 12.27 -15.37
C GLY A 97 8.11 11.58 -15.14
N GLY A 98 8.12 10.26 -14.89
CA GLY A 98 9.31 9.42 -14.70
C GLY A 98 9.98 9.60 -13.35
N ASP A 99 10.36 10.83 -13.01
CA ASP A 99 11.04 11.17 -11.76
C ASP A 99 10.11 11.87 -10.78
N MET A 100 10.16 11.42 -9.53
CA MET A 100 9.42 12.02 -8.43
C MET A 100 10.35 12.31 -7.27
N ASN A 101 10.40 13.57 -6.84
CA ASN A 101 11.19 13.93 -5.67
C ASN A 101 10.46 13.56 -4.36
N GLY A 102 11.21 13.46 -3.27
CA GLY A 102 10.66 13.06 -1.95
C GLY A 102 9.42 13.85 -1.51
N PRO A 103 9.42 15.21 -1.59
CA PRO A 103 8.24 16.00 -1.28
C PRO A 103 7.02 15.70 -2.16
N GLN A 104 7.20 15.48 -3.47
CA GLN A 104 6.12 15.08 -4.37
C GLN A 104 5.58 13.70 -4.00
N ALA A 105 6.45 12.72 -3.74
CA ALA A 105 6.04 11.39 -3.29
C ALA A 105 5.22 11.44 -2.01
N MET A 106 5.64 12.26 -1.04
CA MET A 106 4.88 12.49 0.17
C MET A 106 3.52 13.11 -0.14
N ALA A 107 3.45 14.14 -0.98
CA ALA A 107 2.17 14.78 -1.32
C ALA A 107 1.19 13.80 -1.99
N ILE A 108 1.68 12.87 -2.81
CA ILE A 108 0.86 11.91 -3.57
C ILE A 108 0.42 10.73 -2.69
N PHE A 109 1.36 10.12 -1.96
CA PHE A 109 1.11 8.85 -1.27
C PHE A 109 0.72 9.01 0.20
N LEU A 110 1.13 10.11 0.88
CA LEU A 110 0.80 10.33 2.29
C LEU A 110 -0.71 10.33 2.58
N PRO A 111 -1.59 10.92 1.74
CA PRO A 111 -3.03 10.87 1.95
C PRO A 111 -3.61 9.45 2.02
N ARG A 112 -2.93 8.48 1.40
CA ARG A 112 -3.34 7.07 1.33
C ARG A 112 -2.35 6.14 2.03
N GLN A 113 -1.49 6.68 2.89
CA GLN A 113 -0.41 5.92 3.53
C GLN A 113 -0.92 4.68 4.24
N GLN A 114 -2.07 4.76 4.92
CA GLN A 114 -2.63 3.61 5.63
C GLN A 114 -3.03 2.47 4.68
N GLU A 115 -3.61 2.78 3.52
CA GLU A 115 -3.96 1.78 2.50
C GLU A 115 -2.69 1.13 1.94
N PHE A 116 -1.63 1.91 1.70
CA PHE A 116 -0.33 1.40 1.26
C PHE A 116 0.29 0.47 2.29
N ILE A 117 0.27 0.84 3.58
CA ILE A 117 0.76 0.00 4.67
C ILE A 117 -0.04 -1.31 4.73
N GLN A 118 -1.37 -1.25 4.61
CA GLN A 118 -2.23 -2.42 4.65
C GLN A 118 -1.90 -3.40 3.51
N VAL A 119 -1.80 -2.91 2.26
CA VAL A 119 -1.52 -3.78 1.12
C VAL A 119 -0.09 -4.34 1.18
N GLN A 120 0.91 -3.55 1.60
CA GLN A 120 2.28 -4.04 1.77
C GLN A 120 2.37 -5.10 2.88
N THR A 121 1.59 -4.94 3.95
CA THR A 121 1.47 -5.94 5.00
C THR A 121 0.83 -7.22 4.46
N ARG A 122 -0.20 -7.11 3.61
CA ARG A 122 -0.81 -8.28 2.95
C ARG A 122 0.21 -9.00 2.07
N VAL A 123 0.85 -8.31 1.14
CA VAL A 123 1.90 -8.89 0.27
C VAL A 123 2.97 -9.61 1.08
N SER A 124 3.54 -8.96 2.10
CA SER A 124 4.60 -9.55 2.92
C SER A 124 4.11 -10.76 3.72
N SER A 125 2.90 -10.70 4.29
CA SER A 125 2.32 -11.83 5.03
C SER A 125 2.03 -13.03 4.12
N SER A 126 1.55 -12.79 2.90
CA SER A 126 1.21 -13.83 1.92
C SER A 126 2.47 -14.50 1.38
N MET A 127 3.52 -13.71 1.10
CA MET A 127 4.85 -14.23 0.76
C MET A 127 5.44 -15.05 1.91
N ALA A 128 5.38 -14.56 3.15
CA ALA A 128 5.89 -15.27 4.31
C ALA A 128 5.15 -16.61 4.54
N ARG A 129 3.82 -16.61 4.38
CA ARG A 129 3.00 -17.82 4.43
C ARG A 129 3.42 -18.80 3.34
N LEU A 130 3.57 -18.34 2.10
CA LEU A 130 3.91 -19.20 0.98
C LEU A 130 5.32 -19.79 1.14
N ALA A 131 6.29 -18.98 1.58
CA ALA A 131 7.64 -19.45 1.89
C ALA A 131 7.68 -20.47 3.03
N GLY A 132 6.85 -20.30 4.07
CA GLY A 132 6.78 -21.23 5.20
C GLY A 132 6.04 -22.53 4.92
N THR A 133 5.04 -22.50 4.04
CA THR A 133 4.18 -23.66 3.75
C THR A 133 4.60 -24.41 2.49
N ASN A 134 4.99 -23.70 1.44
CA ASN A 134 5.28 -24.23 0.11
C ASN A 134 6.49 -23.49 -0.52
N PRO A 135 7.71 -23.66 0.03
CA PRO A 135 8.90 -22.94 -0.46
C PRO A 135 9.24 -23.24 -1.92
N GLN A 136 8.81 -24.39 -2.46
CA GLN A 136 8.99 -24.73 -3.87
C GLN A 136 8.16 -23.82 -4.79
N LEU A 137 6.94 -23.45 -4.40
CA LEU A 137 6.08 -22.57 -5.19
C LEU A 137 6.65 -21.16 -5.26
N MET A 138 7.31 -20.69 -4.20
CA MET A 138 8.07 -19.44 -4.27
C MET A 138 9.23 -19.51 -5.27
N GLN A 139 9.91 -20.65 -5.37
CA GLN A 139 10.97 -20.82 -6.39
C GLN A 139 10.38 -20.82 -7.79
N THR A 140 9.21 -21.44 -8.00
CA THR A 140 8.48 -21.36 -9.27
C THR A 140 8.16 -19.91 -9.63
N ILE A 141 7.59 -19.13 -8.71
CA ILE A 141 7.30 -17.70 -8.94
C ILE A 141 8.59 -16.97 -9.35
N SER A 142 9.68 -17.16 -8.60
CA SER A 142 10.97 -16.51 -8.91
C SER A 142 11.55 -16.93 -10.26
N LYS A 143 11.45 -18.21 -10.61
CA LYS A 143 11.95 -18.76 -11.86
C LYS A 143 11.14 -18.22 -13.03
N GLU A 144 9.81 -18.20 -12.93
CA GLU A 144 8.96 -17.65 -13.97
C GLU A 144 9.22 -16.16 -14.15
N MET A 145 9.30 -15.38 -13.08
CA MET A 145 9.68 -13.96 -13.19
C MET A 145 11.03 -13.75 -13.87
N SER A 146 11.98 -14.70 -13.74
CA SER A 146 13.29 -14.64 -14.41
C SER A 146 13.26 -15.09 -15.88
N ASN A 147 12.29 -15.94 -16.25
CA ASN A 147 12.15 -16.49 -17.60
C ASN A 147 11.30 -15.61 -18.52
N LEU A 148 10.53 -14.68 -17.96
CA LEU A 148 9.70 -13.79 -18.74
C LEU A 148 10.58 -12.75 -19.45
N PRO A 149 10.38 -12.51 -20.76
CA PRO A 149 11.11 -11.45 -21.44
C PRO A 149 10.74 -10.11 -20.80
N MET A 150 11.76 -9.33 -20.42
CA MET A 150 11.56 -7.94 -20.03
C MET A 150 11.07 -7.19 -21.26
N SER A 151 9.84 -6.70 -21.20
CA SER A 151 9.27 -5.83 -22.23
C SER A 151 10.15 -4.59 -22.34
N ASN A 152 10.77 -4.40 -23.50
CA ASN A 152 11.73 -3.32 -23.80
C ASN A 152 11.05 -2.20 -24.59
#